data_AF-A0A957STH8-F1
#
_entry.id   AF-A0A957STH8-F1
#
_cell.length_a   1.000
_cell.length_b   1.000
_cell.length_c   1.000
_cell.angle_alpha   90.00
_cell.angle_beta   90.00
_cell.angle_gamma   90.00
#
_symmetry.space_group_name_H-M   'P 1'
#
loop_
_entity.id
_entity.type
_entity.pdbx_description
1 polymer ?
#
loop_
_entity_poly.entity_id
_entity_poly.type
_entity_poly.pdbx_seq_one_letter_code
_entity_poly.pdbx_strand_id
1 'polypeptide(L)'
;CAELTVIARESRQKVATASRANIPLRVGVGILVVFGLALLAYVGSSIQFQNGSESIFGIIEGIDAAVNTLIVTGAGIYFLTTLEGRWHREMALKDLHELRSIVHVIDMHQLTKDPSRVSTVGTSTPSSPQRVMSPFELSRYLDYCSEMLSLAAKIAALYAQGTRDPLIIETSSDLGQITSNISGKIWQKITLVQR
;
A
#
# COMPACT_ATOMS: atom_id res chain seq x y z
N CYS A 1 -6.21 -11.06 18.72
CA CYS A 1 -5.54 -9.79 19.08
C CYS A 1 -4.01 -9.83 18.98
N ALA A 2 -3.32 -10.85 19.52
CA ALA A 2 -1.84 -10.93 19.46
C ALA A 2 -1.28 -10.85 18.03
N GLU A 3 -1.87 -11.58 17.09
CA GLU A 3 -1.47 -11.57 15.68
C GLU A 3 -1.65 -10.18 15.02
N LEU A 4 -2.79 -9.52 15.23
CA LEU A 4 -3.01 -8.15 14.76
C LEU A 4 -2.01 -7.15 15.37
N THR A 5 -1.57 -7.34 16.61
CA THR A 5 -0.54 -6.48 17.21
C THR A 5 0.85 -6.71 16.64
N VAL A 6 1.16 -7.95 16.22
CA VAL A 6 2.39 -8.27 15.49
C VAL A 6 2.35 -7.61 14.12
N ILE A 7 1.25 -7.79 13.37
CA ILE A 7 1.02 -7.14 12.07
C ILE A 7 1.14 -5.62 12.21
N ALA A 8 0.56 -5.00 13.25
CA ALA A 8 0.68 -3.56 13.49
C ALA A 8 2.13 -3.10 13.70
N ARG A 9 2.95 -3.87 14.43
CA ARG A 9 4.37 -3.55 14.66
C ARG A 9 5.18 -3.70 13.38
N GLU A 10 4.96 -4.78 12.64
CA GLU A 10 5.61 -5.03 11.36
C GLU A 10 5.23 -3.97 10.32
N SER A 11 3.94 -3.65 10.20
CA SER A 11 3.44 -2.57 9.33
C SER A 11 4.06 -1.22 9.70
N ARG A 12 4.16 -0.88 11.00
CA ARG A 12 4.84 0.36 11.43
C ARG A 12 6.30 0.39 10.99
N GLN A 13 7.04 -0.71 11.12
CA GLN A 13 8.43 -0.79 10.68
C GLN A 13 8.56 -0.71 9.15
N LYS A 14 7.69 -1.41 8.41
CA LYS A 14 7.63 -1.35 6.94
C LYS A 14 7.33 0.06 6.44
N VAL A 15 6.29 0.71 6.98
CA VAL A 15 5.92 2.09 6.63
C VAL A 15 7.04 3.08 6.99
N ALA A 16 7.66 2.93 8.16
CA ALA A 16 8.79 3.78 8.57
C ALA A 16 10.07 3.56 7.75
N THR A 17 10.21 2.41 7.08
CA THR A 17 11.33 2.12 6.18
C THR A 17 11.02 2.62 4.77
N ALA A 18 9.79 2.45 4.31
CA ALA A 18 9.30 2.95 3.02
C ALA A 18 9.28 4.49 2.93
N SER A 19 9.16 5.19 4.07
CA SER A 19 9.24 6.65 4.13
C SER A 19 10.66 7.22 4.16
N ARG A 20 11.70 6.36 4.26
CA ARG A 20 13.10 6.81 4.21
C ARG A 20 13.55 7.00 2.76
N ALA A 21 14.48 7.93 2.56
CA ALA A 21 15.08 8.15 1.26
C ALA A 21 15.78 6.88 0.76
N ASN A 22 15.38 6.37 -0.41
CA ASN A 22 16.05 5.22 -1.02
C ASN A 22 17.43 5.61 -1.54
N ILE A 23 18.44 5.35 -0.71
CA ILE A 23 19.85 5.47 -1.06
C ILE A 23 20.20 4.76 -2.39
N PRO A 24 19.75 3.52 -2.69
CA PRO A 24 20.09 2.89 -3.96
C PRO A 24 19.53 3.64 -5.18
N LEU A 25 18.34 4.24 -5.07
CA LEU A 25 17.80 5.06 -6.15
C LEU A 25 18.65 6.33 -6.35
N ARG A 26 19.00 7.01 -5.27
CA ARG A 26 19.86 8.21 -5.34
C ARG A 26 21.22 7.90 -5.95
N VAL A 27 21.81 6.76 -5.62
CA VAL A 27 23.05 6.27 -6.23
C VAL A 27 22.84 5.98 -7.71
N GLY A 28 21.77 5.29 -8.09
CA GLY A 28 21.44 4.99 -9.49
C GLY A 28 21.25 6.25 -10.35
N VAL A 29 20.50 7.24 -9.85
CA VAL A 29 20.34 8.55 -10.49
C VAL A 29 21.70 9.26 -10.61
N GLY A 30 22.52 9.24 -9.55
CA GLY A 30 23.86 9.80 -9.56
C GLY A 30 24.77 9.18 -10.62
N ILE A 31 24.78 7.84 -10.74
CA ILE A 31 25.53 7.11 -11.76
C ILE A 31 25.07 7.52 -13.16
N LEU A 32 23.76 7.60 -13.39
CA LEU A 32 23.18 7.93 -14.69
C LEU A 32 23.53 9.36 -15.11
N VAL A 33 23.52 10.31 -14.17
CA VAL A 33 23.95 11.70 -14.39
C VAL A 33 25.46 11.76 -14.70
N VAL A 34 26.30 11.09 -13.91
CA VAL A 34 27.76 11.08 -14.13
C VAL A 34 28.10 10.44 -15.49
N PHE A 35 27.42 9.35 -15.84
CA PHE A 35 27.60 8.70 -17.13
C PHE A 35 27.20 9.61 -18.30
N GLY A 36 26.04 10.27 -18.22
CA GLY A 36 25.60 11.24 -19.23
C GLY A 36 26.59 12.40 -19.41
N LEU A 37 27.09 12.96 -18.30
CA LEU A 37 28.10 14.03 -18.32
C LEU A 37 29.43 13.56 -18.91
N ALA A 38 29.90 12.36 -18.54
CA ALA A 38 31.12 11.77 -19.09
C ALA A 38 31.02 11.56 -20.60
N LEU A 39 29.87 11.11 -21.08
CA LEU A 39 29.62 10.89 -22.51
C LEU A 39 29.62 12.20 -23.29
N LEU A 40 28.99 13.25 -22.75
CA LEU A 40 29.03 14.61 -23.32
C LEU A 40 30.46 15.18 -23.35
N ALA A 41 31.23 15.01 -22.27
CA ALA A 41 32.61 15.45 -22.21
C ALA A 41 33.50 14.71 -23.24
N TYR A 42 33.29 13.40 -23.39
CA TYR A 42 33.97 12.59 -24.39
C TYR A 42 33.69 13.08 -25.82
N VAL A 43 32.41 13.30 -26.17
CA VAL A 43 32.02 13.85 -27.48
C VAL A 43 32.64 15.23 -27.70
N GLY A 44 32.58 16.12 -26.70
CA GLY A 44 33.18 17.45 -26.79
C GLY A 44 34.69 17.43 -27.02
N SER A 45 35.40 16.48 -26.40
CA SER A 45 36.85 16.31 -26.59
C SER A 45 37.21 15.79 -27.99
N SER A 46 36.40 14.89 -28.56
CA SER A 46 36.65 14.32 -29.90
C SER A 46 36.47 15.34 -31.04
N ILE A 47 35.57 16.31 -30.89
CA ILE A 47 35.34 17.36 -31.90
C ILE A 47 36.56 18.27 -32.06
N GLN A 48 37.32 18.53 -30.98
CA GLN A 48 38.51 19.39 -31.04
C GLN A 48 39.69 18.79 -31.82
N PHE A 49 39.68 17.47 -32.11
CA PHE A 49 40.77 16.81 -32.83
C PHE A 49 40.65 16.87 -34.35
N GLN A 50 39.50 17.23 -34.92
CA GLN A 50 39.28 17.27 -36.38
C GLN A 50 39.36 18.69 -36.95
N ASN A 51 40.59 19.16 -37.22
CA ASN A 51 40.84 20.42 -37.93
C ASN A 51 40.89 20.19 -39.46
N GLY A 52 39.74 20.24 -40.12
CA GLY A 52 39.59 20.15 -41.58
C GLY A 52 38.17 20.51 -42.02
N SER A 53 37.89 20.60 -43.34
CA SER A 53 36.60 21.04 -43.94
C SER A 53 35.35 20.22 -43.53
N GLU A 54 35.52 19.19 -42.69
CA GLU A 54 34.45 18.42 -42.04
C GLU A 54 33.87 19.10 -40.78
N SER A 55 34.32 20.30 -40.40
CA SER A 55 33.94 20.92 -39.12
C SER A 55 32.44 21.16 -38.95
N ILE A 56 31.69 21.45 -40.03
CA ILE A 56 30.23 21.65 -39.96
C ILE A 56 29.52 20.32 -39.69
N PHE A 57 29.96 19.23 -40.32
CA PHE A 57 29.40 17.90 -40.10
C PHE A 57 29.69 17.40 -38.67
N GLY A 58 30.91 17.59 -38.17
CA GLY A 58 31.27 17.23 -36.79
C GLY A 58 30.50 18.03 -35.73
N ILE A 59 30.16 19.30 -35.99
CA ILE A 59 29.31 20.10 -35.09
C ILE A 59 27.88 19.56 -35.08
N ILE A 60 27.31 19.22 -36.24
CA ILE A 60 25.96 18.65 -36.34
C ILE A 60 25.89 17.30 -35.63
N GLU A 61 26.89 16.44 -35.82
CA GLU A 61 26.97 15.14 -35.14
C GLU A 61 27.13 15.29 -33.63
N GLY A 62 27.94 16.25 -33.17
CA GLY A 62 28.07 16.59 -31.75
C GLY A 62 26.76 17.06 -31.12
N ILE A 63 25.98 17.87 -31.84
CA ILE A 63 24.66 18.32 -31.39
C ILE A 63 23.69 17.13 -31.33
N ASP A 64 23.65 16.28 -32.35
CA ASP A 64 22.77 15.11 -32.39
C ASP A 64 23.10 14.14 -31.24
N ALA A 65 24.38 13.84 -31.03
CA ALA A 65 24.86 13.03 -29.92
C ALA A 65 24.48 13.65 -28.56
N ALA A 66 24.61 14.97 -28.40
CA ALA A 66 24.25 15.66 -27.17
C ALA A 66 22.75 15.60 -26.89
N VAL A 67 21.92 15.84 -27.90
CA VAL A 67 20.45 15.76 -27.80
C VAL A 67 20.01 14.34 -27.44
N ASN A 68 20.52 13.33 -28.15
CA ASN A 68 20.20 11.92 -27.86
C ASN A 68 20.61 11.53 -26.44
N THR A 69 21.83 11.89 -26.03
CA THR A 69 22.32 11.63 -24.66
C THR A 69 21.44 12.29 -23.61
N LEU A 70 20.99 13.52 -23.85
CA LEU A 70 20.14 14.26 -22.91
C LEU A 70 18.74 13.65 -22.82
N ILE A 71 18.17 13.21 -23.94
CA ILE A 71 16.88 12.52 -23.97
C ILE A 71 16.96 11.20 -23.21
N VAL A 72 17.96 10.35 -23.51
CA VAL A 72 18.12 9.05 -22.85
C VAL A 72 18.39 9.21 -21.35
N THR A 73 19.26 10.15 -20.98
CA THR A 73 19.58 10.45 -19.58
C THR A 73 18.34 10.95 -18.84
N GLY A 74 17.61 11.90 -19.43
CA GLY A 74 16.37 12.42 -18.87
C GLY A 74 15.29 11.35 -18.69
N ALA A 75 15.10 10.50 -19.71
CA ALA A 75 14.18 9.37 -19.64
C ALA A 75 14.60 8.35 -18.57
N GLY A 76 15.90 8.06 -18.44
CA GLY A 76 16.44 7.18 -17.40
C GLY A 76 16.22 7.71 -15.98
N ILE A 77 16.47 9.00 -15.75
CA ILE A 77 16.21 9.66 -14.46
C ILE A 77 14.71 9.63 -14.15
N TYR A 78 13.85 10.00 -15.11
CA TYR A 78 12.41 9.94 -14.94
C TYR A 78 11.93 8.51 -14.64
N PHE A 79 12.45 7.52 -15.36
CA PHE A 79 12.11 6.12 -15.14
C PHE A 79 12.52 5.64 -13.75
N LEU A 80 13.75 5.94 -13.30
CA LEU A 80 14.24 5.57 -11.98
C LEU A 80 13.39 6.20 -10.88
N THR A 81 13.20 7.52 -10.94
CA THR A 81 12.41 8.26 -9.92
C THR A 81 10.97 7.76 -9.82
N THR A 82 10.35 7.33 -10.93
CA THR A 82 9.00 6.75 -10.92
C THR A 82 8.95 5.27 -10.54
N LEU A 83 10.01 4.50 -10.78
CA LEU A 83 10.07 3.07 -10.45
C LEU A 83 10.00 2.84 -8.94
N GLU A 84 10.69 3.67 -8.16
CA GLU A 84 10.63 3.65 -6.70
C GLU A 84 9.20 3.80 -6.18
N GLY A 85 8.48 4.80 -6.68
CA GLY A 85 7.09 5.03 -6.26
C GLY A 85 6.19 3.85 -6.60
N ARG A 86 6.36 3.26 -7.79
CA ARG A 86 5.59 2.07 -8.22
C ARG A 86 5.82 0.87 -7.33
N TRP A 87 7.08 0.60 -6.97
CA TRP A 87 7.45 -0.52 -6.10
C TRP A 87 6.86 -0.36 -4.69
N HIS A 88 7.04 0.81 -4.08
CA HIS A 88 6.49 1.08 -2.74
C HIS A 88 4.97 1.02 -2.72
N ARG A 89 4.32 1.51 -3.77
CA ARG A 89 2.87 1.42 -3.93
C ARG A 89 2.40 -0.03 -3.96
N GLU A 90 3.02 -0.89 -4.75
CA GLU A 90 2.65 -2.30 -4.85
C GLU A 90 2.77 -3.01 -3.50
N MET A 91 3.87 -2.78 -2.77
CA MET A 91 4.08 -3.34 -1.44
C MET A 91 3.03 -2.87 -0.43
N ALA A 92 2.71 -1.58 -0.40
CA ALA A 92 1.70 -1.02 0.50
C ALA A 92 0.29 -1.54 0.18
N LEU A 93 -0.08 -1.62 -1.10
CA LEU A 93 -1.37 -2.14 -1.52
C LEU A 93 -1.52 -3.63 -1.21
N LYS A 94 -0.45 -4.41 -1.35
CA LYS A 94 -0.44 -5.83 -0.96
C LYS A 94 -0.78 -6.00 0.53
N ASP A 95 -0.10 -5.25 1.41
CA ASP A 95 -0.37 -5.28 2.85
C ASP A 95 -1.81 -4.82 3.17
N LEU A 96 -2.31 -3.77 2.50
CA LEU A 96 -3.70 -3.29 2.67
C LEU A 96 -4.74 -4.32 2.19
N HIS A 97 -4.46 -5.06 1.11
CA HIS A 97 -5.33 -6.13 0.63
C HIS A 97 -5.35 -7.33 1.57
N GLU A 98 -4.21 -7.70 2.15
CA GLU A 98 -4.14 -8.73 3.19
C GLU A 98 -4.97 -8.32 4.41
N LEU A 99 -4.86 -7.06 4.84
CA LEU A 99 -5.65 -6.54 5.95
C LEU A 99 -7.16 -6.54 5.64
N ARG A 100 -7.55 -6.23 4.39
CA ARG A 100 -8.93 -6.35 3.93
C ARG A 100 -9.44 -7.78 4.03
N SER A 101 -8.61 -8.75 3.65
CA SER A 101 -8.95 -10.18 3.79
C SER A 101 -9.25 -10.52 5.24
N ILE A 102 -8.40 -10.10 6.18
CA ILE A 102 -8.62 -10.31 7.63
C ILE A 102 -9.95 -9.70 8.08
N VAL A 103 -10.24 -8.47 7.69
CA VAL A 103 -11.50 -7.77 8.01
C VAL A 103 -12.71 -8.56 7.51
N HIS A 104 -12.67 -9.08 6.28
CA HIS A 104 -13.75 -9.89 5.74
C HIS A 104 -13.86 -11.26 6.42
N VAL A 105 -12.76 -11.89 6.80
CA VAL A 105 -12.77 -13.14 7.56
C VAL A 105 -13.44 -12.94 8.92
N ILE A 106 -13.20 -11.82 9.60
CA ILE A 106 -13.88 -11.46 10.85
C ILE A 106 -15.40 -11.38 10.61
N ASP A 107 -15.86 -10.70 9.56
CA ASP A 107 -17.27 -10.59 9.20
C ASP A 107 -17.89 -11.96 8.87
N MET A 108 -17.20 -12.80 8.10
CA MET A 108 -17.67 -14.15 7.75
C MET A 108 -17.87 -15.04 8.99
N HIS A 109 -16.96 -14.97 9.98
CA HIS A 109 -17.10 -15.71 11.23
C HIS A 109 -18.24 -15.20 12.13
N GLN A 110 -18.84 -14.05 11.81
CA GLN A 110 -20.01 -13.52 12.52
C GLN A 110 -21.35 -13.96 11.93
N LEU A 111 -21.38 -14.67 10.79
CA LEU A 111 -22.63 -15.06 10.13
C LEU A 111 -23.53 -15.94 11.01
N THR A 112 -22.94 -16.78 11.86
CA THR A 112 -23.67 -17.66 12.79
C THR A 112 -23.95 -17.00 14.15
N LYS A 113 -23.48 -15.77 14.36
CA LYS A 113 -23.50 -15.03 15.62
C LYS A 113 -24.61 -13.98 15.62
N ASP A 114 -25.83 -14.44 15.33
CA ASP A 114 -27.02 -13.60 15.20
C ASP A 114 -27.96 -13.74 16.42
N PRO A 115 -28.14 -12.68 17.22
CA PRO A 115 -28.99 -12.70 18.41
C PRO A 115 -30.49 -12.63 18.11
N SER A 116 -30.89 -12.16 16.92
CA SER A 116 -32.30 -11.98 16.56
C SER A 116 -33.07 -13.29 16.42
N ARG A 117 -32.37 -14.41 16.18
CA ARG A 117 -32.95 -15.76 16.17
C ARG A 117 -33.40 -16.24 17.55
N VAL A 118 -33.09 -15.54 18.64
CA VAL A 118 -33.71 -15.80 19.95
C VAL A 118 -35.17 -15.31 19.96
N SER A 119 -35.48 -14.28 19.17
CA SER A 119 -36.81 -13.64 19.09
C SER A 119 -37.66 -14.13 17.92
N THR A 120 -37.10 -14.87 16.96
CA THR A 120 -37.84 -15.38 15.80
C THR A 120 -38.41 -16.77 16.09
N VAL A 121 -39.72 -16.92 15.98
CA VAL A 121 -40.54 -18.14 16.16
C VAL A 121 -40.29 -19.17 15.03
N GLY A 122 -39.03 -19.45 14.71
CA GLY A 122 -38.64 -20.40 13.67
C GLY A 122 -38.20 -21.73 14.30
N THR A 123 -38.83 -22.83 13.92
CA THR A 123 -38.34 -24.16 14.29
C THR A 123 -36.97 -24.40 13.65
N SER A 124 -36.04 -24.93 14.44
CA SER A 124 -34.71 -25.26 13.93
C SER A 124 -34.81 -26.39 12.91
N THR A 125 -34.12 -26.25 11.78
CA THR A 125 -33.97 -27.29 10.76
C THR A 125 -32.64 -28.03 10.93
N PRO A 126 -32.44 -29.20 10.32
CA PRO A 126 -31.15 -29.89 10.34
C PRO A 126 -29.96 -29.04 9.83
N SER A 127 -30.22 -28.06 8.96
CA SER A 127 -29.20 -27.14 8.43
C SER A 127 -29.01 -25.87 9.28
N SER A 128 -29.70 -25.74 10.41
CA SER A 128 -29.58 -24.57 11.28
C SER A 128 -28.24 -24.58 12.04
N PRO A 129 -27.51 -23.45 12.10
CA PRO A 129 -26.25 -23.38 12.83
C PRO A 129 -26.41 -23.69 14.33
N GLN A 130 -25.44 -24.42 14.90
CA GLN A 130 -25.41 -24.71 16.34
C GLN A 130 -25.07 -23.46 17.16
N ARG A 131 -25.81 -23.22 18.26
CA ARG A 131 -25.55 -22.12 19.21
C ARG A 131 -24.85 -22.66 20.45
N VAL A 132 -23.53 -22.46 20.49
CA VAL A 132 -22.67 -22.93 21.59
C VAL A 132 -22.28 -21.82 22.57
N MET A 133 -22.65 -20.57 22.31
CA MET A 133 -22.28 -19.41 23.14
C MET A 133 -23.47 -18.92 23.96
N SER A 134 -23.24 -18.68 25.25
CA SER A 134 -24.16 -17.93 26.11
C SER A 134 -24.25 -16.45 25.69
N PRO A 135 -25.29 -15.71 26.12
CA PRO A 135 -25.40 -14.27 25.85
C PRO A 135 -24.15 -13.48 26.26
N PHE A 136 -23.58 -13.78 27.42
CA PHE A 136 -22.35 -13.15 27.90
C PHE A 136 -21.14 -13.43 26.99
N GLU A 137 -20.93 -14.70 26.63
CA GLU A 137 -19.84 -15.11 25.74
C GLU A 137 -19.99 -14.51 24.34
N LEU A 138 -21.22 -14.44 23.82
CA LEU A 138 -21.53 -13.82 22.54
C LEU A 138 -21.22 -12.32 22.55
N SER A 139 -21.61 -11.59 23.61
CA SER A 139 -21.28 -10.16 23.76
C SER A 139 -19.77 -9.95 23.79
N ARG A 140 -19.03 -10.74 24.58
CA ARG A 140 -17.56 -10.64 24.65
C ARG A 140 -16.89 -10.96 23.32
N TYR A 141 -17.36 -11.99 22.63
CA TYR A 141 -16.87 -12.34 21.29
C TYR A 141 -17.05 -11.16 20.31
N LEU A 142 -18.23 -10.56 20.30
CA LEU A 142 -18.57 -9.43 19.45
C LEU A 142 -17.74 -8.18 19.80
N ASP A 143 -17.51 -7.90 21.08
CA ASP A 143 -16.60 -6.83 21.53
C ASP A 143 -15.19 -7.03 20.99
N TYR A 144 -14.62 -8.24 21.11
CA TYR A 144 -13.29 -8.54 20.57
C TYR A 144 -13.23 -8.39 19.06
N CYS A 145 -14.29 -8.76 18.33
CA CYS A 145 -14.36 -8.49 16.89
C CYS A 145 -14.28 -6.98 16.59
N SER A 146 -15.01 -6.15 17.34
CA SER A 146 -14.96 -4.69 17.19
C SER A 146 -13.57 -4.12 17.50
N GLU A 147 -12.90 -4.62 18.54
CA GLU A 147 -11.51 -4.23 18.85
C GLU A 147 -10.55 -4.58 17.71
N MET A 148 -10.67 -5.79 17.14
CA MET A 148 -9.85 -6.21 15.99
C MET A 148 -10.11 -5.35 14.74
N LEU A 149 -11.36 -4.99 14.48
CA LEU A 149 -11.71 -4.08 13.37
C LEU A 149 -11.14 -2.67 13.59
N SER A 150 -11.18 -2.17 14.83
CA SER A 150 -10.59 -0.87 15.18
C SER A 150 -9.06 -0.87 14.99
N LEU A 151 -8.39 -1.96 15.37
CA LEU A 151 -6.97 -2.15 15.12
C LEU A 151 -6.67 -2.19 13.61
N ALA A 152 -7.44 -2.94 12.82
CA ALA A 152 -7.28 -2.98 11.37
C ALA A 152 -7.45 -1.59 10.73
N ALA A 153 -8.47 -0.82 11.14
CA ALA A 153 -8.67 0.55 10.65
C ALA A 153 -7.45 1.46 10.94
N LYS A 154 -6.89 1.35 12.14
CA LYS A 154 -5.70 2.13 12.54
C LYS A 154 -4.45 1.70 11.77
N ILE A 155 -4.26 0.41 11.52
CA ILE A 155 -3.16 -0.09 10.70
C ILE A 155 -3.27 0.46 9.27
N ALA A 156 -4.46 0.42 8.66
CA ALA A 156 -4.68 1.00 7.33
C ALA A 156 -4.32 2.48 7.30
N ALA A 157 -4.79 3.25 8.28
CA ALA A 157 -4.50 4.68 8.39
C ALA A 157 -2.99 4.99 8.49
N LEU A 158 -2.18 4.10 9.09
CA LEU A 158 -0.72 4.28 9.12
C LEU A 158 -0.10 4.28 7.72
N TYR A 159 -0.61 3.45 6.79
CA TYR A 159 -0.12 3.45 5.40
C TYR A 159 -0.44 4.77 4.68
N ALA A 160 -1.60 5.37 4.95
CA ALA A 160 -1.98 6.67 4.38
C ALA A 160 -1.20 7.85 4.97
N GLN A 161 -0.74 7.77 6.23
CA GLN A 161 0.00 8.87 6.87
C GLN A 161 1.39 9.12 6.27
N GLY A 162 2.05 8.07 5.77
CA GLY A 162 3.43 8.13 5.30
C GLY A 162 3.60 8.44 3.80
N THR A 163 2.51 8.63 3.06
CA THR A 163 2.55 8.69 1.59
C THR A 163 1.70 9.83 1.03
N ARG A 164 1.98 10.21 -0.23
CA ARG A 164 1.15 11.10 -1.05
C ARG A 164 0.47 10.36 -2.21
N ASP A 165 0.61 9.04 -2.26
CA ASP A 165 -0.02 8.22 -3.29
C ASP A 165 -1.54 8.18 -3.08
N PRO A 166 -2.35 8.69 -4.04
CA PRO A 166 -3.79 8.79 -3.88
C PRO A 166 -4.46 7.42 -3.75
N LEU A 167 -3.95 6.38 -4.41
CA LEU A 167 -4.54 5.04 -4.38
C LEU A 167 -4.37 4.37 -3.02
N ILE A 168 -3.22 4.59 -2.36
CA ILE A 168 -3.00 4.09 -0.99
C ILE A 168 -3.94 4.80 -0.01
N ILE A 169 -4.09 6.12 -0.15
CA ILE A 169 -4.97 6.93 0.71
C ILE A 169 -6.42 6.48 0.56
N GLU A 170 -6.90 6.33 -0.69
CA GLU A 170 -8.24 5.84 -1.01
C GLU A 170 -8.48 4.43 -0.43
N THR A 171 -7.58 3.49 -0.71
CA THR A 171 -7.68 2.10 -0.23
C THR A 171 -7.73 2.02 1.30
N SER A 172 -6.93 2.85 1.99
CA SER A 172 -6.95 2.96 3.44
C SER A 172 -8.28 3.53 3.95
N SER A 173 -8.81 4.56 3.30
CA SER A 173 -10.10 5.18 3.65
C SER A 173 -11.24 4.18 3.50
N ASP A 174 -11.26 3.42 2.41
CA ASP A 174 -12.24 2.36 2.17
C ASP A 174 -12.22 1.31 3.27
N LEU A 175 -11.02 0.91 3.70
CA LEU A 175 -10.88 -0.04 4.80
C LEU A 175 -11.44 0.51 6.10
N GLY A 176 -11.20 1.80 6.38
CA GLY A 176 -11.80 2.53 7.50
C GLY A 176 -13.32 2.54 7.45
N GLN A 177 -13.91 2.74 6.26
CA GLN A 177 -15.36 2.71 6.09
C GLN A 177 -15.95 1.30 6.29
N ILE A 178 -15.32 0.27 5.71
CA ILE A 178 -15.75 -1.14 5.86
C ILE A 178 -15.73 -1.54 7.34
N THR A 179 -14.62 -1.27 8.03
CA THR A 179 -14.47 -1.61 9.45
C THR A 179 -15.46 -0.86 10.34
N SER A 180 -15.73 0.42 10.06
CA SER A 180 -16.77 1.20 10.74
C SER A 180 -18.17 0.62 10.53
N ASN A 181 -18.51 0.27 9.29
CA ASN A 181 -19.81 -0.34 8.95
C ASN A 181 -20.02 -1.68 9.65
N ILE A 182 -19.02 -2.56 9.67
CA ILE A 182 -19.10 -3.86 10.37
C ILE A 182 -19.21 -3.62 11.88
N SER A 183 -18.43 -2.71 12.45
CA SER A 183 -18.50 -2.37 13.88
C SER A 183 -19.90 -1.85 14.27
N GLY A 184 -20.54 -1.06 13.42
CA GLY A 184 -21.94 -0.64 13.61
C GLY A 184 -22.93 -1.81 13.66
N LYS A 185 -22.79 -2.79 12.75
CA LYS A 185 -23.60 -4.03 12.77
C LYS A 185 -23.35 -4.86 14.03
N ILE A 186 -22.10 -4.93 14.49
CA ILE A 186 -21.76 -5.63 15.74
C ILE A 186 -22.45 -4.97 16.93
N TRP A 187 -22.41 -3.63 17.02
CA TRP A 187 -23.02 -2.90 18.12
C TRP A 187 -24.55 -3.12 18.17
N GLN A 188 -25.21 -3.18 17.02
CA GLN A 188 -26.62 -3.58 16.92
C GLN A 188 -26.85 -4.99 17.48
N LYS A 189 -25.99 -5.96 17.13
CA LYS A 189 -26.07 -7.33 17.69
C LYS A 189 -25.90 -7.33 19.21
N ILE A 190 -24.90 -6.63 19.75
CA ILE A 190 -24.68 -6.55 21.20
C ILE A 190 -25.92 -5.96 21.91
N THR A 191 -26.51 -4.91 21.34
CA THR A 191 -27.73 -4.28 21.90
C THR A 191 -28.90 -5.27 21.95
N LEU A 192 -29.04 -6.15 20.96
CA LEU A 192 -30.07 -7.20 20.95
C LEU A 192 -29.81 -8.31 21.98
N VAL A 193 -28.55 -8.60 22.30
CA VAL A 193 -28.18 -9.60 23.32
C VAL A 193 -28.46 -9.10 24.75
N GLN A 194 -28.33 -7.79 24.97
CA GLN A 194 -28.47 -7.16 26.30
C GLN A 194 -29.91 -6.72 26.63
N ARG A 195 -30.83 -6.79 25.66
CA ARG A 195 -32.27 -6.58 25.87
C ARG A 195 -32.93 -7.83 26.45
#